data_AF-A0A067SD55-F1
#
_entry.id   AF-A0A067SD55-F1
#
_cell.length_a   1.000
_cell.length_b   1.000
_cell.length_c   1.000
_cell.angle_alpha   90.00
_cell.angle_beta   90.00
_cell.angle_gamma   90.00
#
_symmetry.space_group_name_H-M   'P 1'
#
loop_
_entity.id
_entity.type
_entity.pdbx_description
1 polymer ?
#
loop_
_entity_poly.entity_id
_entity_poly.type
_entity_poly.pdbx_seq_one_letter_code
_entity_poly.pdbx_strand_id
1 'polypeptide(L)'
;MSASEFDFDTPQPSVTIVNLNAEASPLLFRVDKNNVGTTEILLRLATWLKEEGALVVNLTVTPTNICLVAALKGNWLSRFGKALHGPEYTLQTS
;
A
#
# COMPACT_ATOMS: atom_id res chain seq x y z
N MET A 1 3.38 20.27 -22.95
CA MET A 1 2.99 20.10 -21.54
C MET A 1 4.15 20.59 -20.71
N SER A 2 4.01 21.73 -20.03
CA SER A 2 5.07 22.29 -19.19
C SER A 2 5.11 21.53 -17.86
N ALA A 3 6.31 21.35 -17.29
CA ALA A 3 6.54 20.69 -16.00
C ALA A 3 5.77 21.33 -14.81
N SER A 4 5.12 22.47 -15.02
CA SER A 4 4.29 23.20 -14.05
C SER A 4 2.90 22.59 -13.79
N GLU A 5 2.50 21.53 -14.50
CA GLU A 5 1.25 20.81 -14.26
C GLU A 5 1.40 19.66 -13.24
N PHE A 6 2.64 19.31 -12.87
CA PHE A 6 2.91 18.30 -11.85
C PHE A 6 3.15 19.00 -10.51
N ASP A 7 2.13 18.98 -9.64
CA ASP A 7 2.24 19.43 -8.26
C ASP A 7 3.05 18.41 -7.43
N PHE A 8 4.37 18.57 -7.42
CA PHE A 8 5.29 17.80 -6.58
C PHE A 8 5.23 18.20 -5.10
N ASP A 9 4.55 19.30 -4.77
CA ASP A 9 4.48 19.86 -3.41
C ASP A 9 3.28 19.31 -2.62
N THR A 10 2.33 18.64 -3.28
CA THR A 10 1.29 17.90 -2.58
C THR A 10 1.91 16.81 -1.69
N PRO A 11 1.65 16.81 -0.36
CA PRO A 11 2.15 15.76 0.53
C PRO A 11 1.67 14.39 0.04
N GLN A 12 2.62 13.52 -0.34
CA GLN A 12 2.27 12.14 -0.69
C GLN A 12 1.94 11.35 0.57
N PRO A 13 0.83 10.59 0.60
CA PRO A 13 0.52 9.72 1.70
C PRO A 13 1.65 8.72 1.97
N SER A 14 1.92 8.47 3.25
CA SER A 14 3.03 7.59 3.67
C SER A 14 2.91 6.16 3.10
N VAL A 15 1.71 5.70 2.76
CA VAL A 15 1.49 4.41 2.11
C VAL A 15 0.61 4.58 0.90
N THR A 16 1.09 4.08 -0.23
CA THR A 16 0.34 3.98 -1.49
C THR A 16 0.35 2.54 -1.99
N ILE A 17 -0.83 2.00 -2.29
CA ILE A 17 -0.99 0.68 -2.92
C ILE A 17 -1.77 0.84 -4.22
N VAL A 18 -1.20 0.31 -5.29
CA VAL A 18 -1.85 0.15 -6.58
C VAL A 18 -2.09 -1.34 -6.81
N ASN A 19 -3.34 -1.77 -6.70
CA ASN A 19 -3.74 -3.13 -7.01
C ASN A 19 -4.12 -3.26 -8.50
N LEU A 20 -3.40 -4.11 -9.23
CA LEU A 20 -3.53 -4.34 -10.67
C LEU A 20 -4.45 -5.52 -11.04
N ASN A 21 -5.29 -6.01 -10.12
CA ASN A 21 -6.13 -7.18 -10.41
C ASN A 21 -7.14 -6.93 -11.57
N ALA A 22 -7.43 -7.99 -12.32
CA ALA A 22 -7.50 -8.05 -13.78
C ALA A 22 -8.34 -7.02 -14.59
N GLU A 23 -7.73 -6.61 -15.70
CA GLU A 23 -8.19 -6.05 -16.98
C GLU A 23 -8.76 -4.62 -17.11
N ALA A 24 -9.45 -4.00 -16.13
CA ALA A 24 -10.08 -2.69 -16.44
C ALA A 24 -10.11 -1.62 -15.34
N SER A 25 -9.76 -1.91 -14.09
CA SER A 25 -9.89 -0.90 -13.02
C SER A 25 -8.87 -1.12 -11.89
N PRO A 26 -7.66 -0.53 -12.02
CA PRO A 26 -6.71 -0.57 -10.91
C PRO A 26 -7.31 0.13 -9.68
N LEU A 27 -7.17 -0.50 -8.53
CA LEU A 27 -7.60 0.07 -7.25
C LEU A 27 -6.43 0.80 -6.61
N LEU A 28 -6.63 2.09 -6.35
CA LEU A 28 -5.68 2.93 -5.65
C LEU A 28 -6.11 3.09 -4.20
N PHE A 29 -5.21 2.79 -3.27
CA PHE A 29 -5.39 2.98 -1.85
C PHE A 29 -4.25 3.82 -1.30
N ARG A 30 -4.60 4.80 -0.46
CA ARG A 30 -3.65 5.70 0.17
C ARG A 30 -4.03 5.90 1.63
N VAL A 31 -3.03 5.88 2.51
CA VAL A 31 -3.21 6.15 3.94
C VAL A 31 -1.96 6.74 4.55
N ASP A 32 -2.17 7.58 5.57
CA ASP A 32 -1.10 8.07 6.42
C ASP A 32 -0.91 7.17 7.65
N LYS A 33 0.35 6.83 7.90
CA LYS A 33 0.78 5.96 8.96
C LYS A 33 2.17 6.39 9.41
N ASN A 34 2.30 6.63 10.71
CA ASN A 34 3.59 6.87 11.32
C ASN A 34 4.43 5.57 11.33
N ASN A 35 5.75 5.72 11.24
CA ASN A 35 6.73 4.65 11.43
C ASN A 35 6.66 3.50 10.41
N VAL A 36 6.17 3.75 9.19
CA VAL A 36 6.02 2.69 8.15
C VAL A 36 7.30 1.95 7.80
N GLY A 37 8.47 2.62 7.89
CA GLY A 37 9.77 2.02 7.61
C GLY A 37 10.36 1.17 8.76
N THR A 38 9.63 0.99 9.86
CA THR A 38 10.10 0.13 10.97
C THR A 38 10.14 -1.34 10.56
N THR A 39 11.16 -2.06 11.04
CA THR A 39 11.36 -3.49 10.76
C THR A 39 10.11 -4.32 11.05
N GLU A 40 9.40 -4.02 12.14
CA GLU A 40 8.16 -4.72 12.52
C GLU A 40 7.05 -4.58 11.46
N ILE A 41 6.85 -3.38 10.90
CA ILE A 41 5.85 -3.16 9.85
C ILE A 41 6.29 -3.81 8.55
N LEU A 42 7.56 -3.67 8.18
CA LEU A 42 8.09 -4.28 6.96
C LEU A 42 7.99 -5.81 6.98
N LEU A 43 8.25 -6.45 8.12
CA LEU A 43 8.07 -7.90 8.28
C LEU A 43 6.62 -8.34 8.14
N ARG A 44 5.67 -7.60 8.73
CA ARG A 44 4.23 -7.90 8.59
C ARG A 44 3.77 -7.75 7.14
N LEU A 45 4.20 -6.70 6.45
CA LEU A 45 3.89 -6.48 5.05
C LEU A 45 4.49 -7.56 4.15
N ALA A 46 5.73 -7.99 4.40
CA ALA A 46 6.36 -9.07 3.66
C ALA A 46 5.62 -10.41 3.85
N THR A 47 5.22 -10.73 5.09
CA THR A 47 4.41 -11.91 5.39
C THR A 47 3.06 -11.86 4.69
N TRP A 48 2.37 -10.72 4.76
CA TRP A 48 1.10 -10.52 4.08
C TRP A 48 1.23 -10.71 2.55
N LEU A 49 2.22 -10.09 1.90
CA LEU A 49 2.45 -10.24 0.46
C LEU A 49 2.68 -11.71 0.06
N LYS A 50 3.42 -12.44 0.89
CA LYS A 50 3.65 -13.88 0.71
C LYS A 50 2.34 -14.68 0.83
N GLU A 51 1.50 -14.38 1.83
CA GLU A 51 0.22 -15.04 2.05
C GLU A 51 -0.80 -14.77 0.93
N GLU A 52 -0.82 -13.55 0.38
CA GLU A 52 -1.64 -13.21 -0.79
C GLU A 52 -1.20 -13.97 -2.06
N GLY A 53 0.04 -14.47 -2.08
CA GLY A 53 0.71 -14.89 -3.31
C GLY A 53 0.73 -13.73 -4.31
N ALA A 54 1.05 -12.52 -3.82
CA ALA A 54 1.00 -11.30 -4.60
C ALA A 54 2.05 -11.31 -5.72
N LEU A 55 1.65 -10.95 -6.93
CA LEU A 55 2.59 -10.63 -8.00
C LEU A 55 3.01 -9.17 -7.83
N VAL A 56 4.21 -8.94 -7.31
CA VAL A 56 4.76 -7.60 -7.09
C VAL A 56 5.41 -7.09 -8.38
N VAL A 57 4.93 -5.95 -8.88
CA VAL A 57 5.50 -5.24 -10.03
C VAL A 57 6.51 -4.19 -9.57
N ASN A 58 6.18 -3.46 -8.49
CA ASN A 58 7.07 -2.49 -7.88
C ASN A 58 6.87 -2.46 -6.36
N LEU A 59 7.97 -2.35 -5.62
CA LEU A 59 7.96 -2.04 -4.20
C LEU A 59 9.06 -1.02 -3.92
N THR A 60 8.66 0.17 -3.48
CA THR A 60 9.56 1.21 -3.00
C THR A 60 9.35 1.38 -1.50
N VAL A 61 10.44 1.31 -0.74
CA VAL A 61 10.44 1.48 0.71
C VAL A 61 11.46 2.52 1.10
N THR A 62 11.04 3.48 1.91
CA THR A 62 11.88 4.47 2.58
C THR A 62 11.52 4.48 4.06
N PRO A 63 12.29 5.19 4.93
CA PRO A 63 11.94 5.28 6.34
C PRO A 63 10.52 5.82 6.61
N THR A 64 10.00 6.66 5.72
CA THR A 64 8.72 7.38 5.88
C THR A 64 7.65 6.99 4.88
N ASN A 65 7.99 6.27 3.81
CA ASN A 65 7.05 5.97 2.72
C ASN A 65 7.15 4.53 2.22
N ILE A 66 6.01 3.94 1.88
CA ILE A 66 5.87 2.67 1.18
C ILE A 66 5.00 2.88 -0.05
N CYS A 67 5.50 2.49 -1.22
CA CYS A 67 4.73 2.42 -2.45
C CYS A 67 4.79 0.99 -2.99
N LEU A 68 3.62 0.37 -3.15
CA LEU A 68 3.48 -0.99 -3.65
C LEU A 68 2.58 -1.00 -4.88
N VAL A 69 3.06 -1.64 -5.94
CA VAL A 69 2.29 -1.95 -7.15
C VAL A 69 2.28 -3.46 -7.30
N ALA A 70 1.11 -4.08 -7.16
CA ALA A 70 0.99 -5.54 -7.17
C ALA A 70 -0.37 -6.00 -7.68
N ALA A 71 -0.47 -7.25 -8.14
CA ALA A 71 -1.75 -7.92 -8.32
C ALA A 71 -2.13 -8.66 -7.02
N LEU A 72 -3.17 -8.18 -6.34
CA LEU A 72 -3.68 -8.69 -5.06
C LEU A 72 -5.05 -9.33 -5.23
N LYS A 73 -5.30 -10.45 -4.55
CA LYS A 73 -6.51 -11.27 -4.72
C LYS A 73 -7.67 -10.81 -3.83
N GLY A 74 -8.89 -10.90 -4.36
CA GLY A 74 -10.14 -10.69 -3.61
C GLY A 74 -10.22 -9.33 -2.88
N ASN A 75 -10.92 -9.32 -1.74
CA ASN A 75 -10.97 -8.15 -0.86
C ASN A 75 -9.71 -8.11 0.03
N TRP A 76 -8.65 -7.48 -0.45
CA TRP A 76 -7.33 -7.39 0.17
C TRP A 76 -7.22 -6.32 1.26
N LEU A 77 -8.07 -5.28 1.23
CA LEU A 77 -7.98 -4.09 2.09
C LEU A 77 -7.99 -4.42 3.59
N SER A 78 -8.87 -5.33 4.02
CA SER A 78 -8.94 -5.73 5.43
C SER A 78 -7.67 -6.44 5.90
N ARG A 79 -7.12 -7.35 5.08
CA ARG A 79 -5.88 -8.09 5.40
C ARG A 79 -4.67 -7.17 5.37
N PHE A 80 -4.60 -6.28 4.39
CA PHE A 80 -3.59 -5.24 4.33
C PHE A 80 -3.64 -4.32 5.57
N GLY A 81 -4.82 -3.87 5.96
CA GLY A 81 -4.99 -3.03 7.15
C GLY A 81 -4.47 -3.72 8.43
N LYS A 82 -4.69 -5.03 8.57
CA LYS A 82 -4.10 -5.83 9.66
C LYS A 82 -2.58 -5.91 9.58
N ALA A 83 -2.02 -6.05 8.38
CA ALA A 83 -0.58 -6.05 8.19
C ALA A 83 0.05 -4.68 8.55
N LEU A 84 -0.63 -3.59 8.20
CA LEU A 84 -0.14 -2.22 8.42
C LEU A 84 -0.32 -1.74 9.87
N HIS A 85 -1.44 -2.06 10.51
CA HIS A 85 -1.84 -1.52 11.81
C HIS A 85 -1.78 -2.54 12.95
N GLY A 86 -1.75 -3.85 12.64
CA GLY A 86 -1.80 -4.93 13.63
C GLY A 86 -3.10 -5.74 13.58
N PRO A 87 -3.15 -6.89 14.29
CA PRO A 87 -4.24 -7.87 14.16
C PRO A 87 -5.62 -7.34 14.60
N GLU A 88 -5.65 -6.37 15.50
CA GLU A 88 -6.86 -5.71 16.02
C GLU A 88 -7.50 -4.73 15.02
N TYR A 89 -6.82 -4.46 13.90
CA TYR A 89 -7.35 -3.53 12.91
C TYR A 89 -8.66 -4.03 12.31
N THR A 90 -9.65 -3.15 12.33
CA THR A 90 -10.95 -3.32 11.68
C THR A 90 -11.11 -2.24 10.62
N LEU A 91 -11.42 -2.66 9.39
CA LEU A 91 -11.74 -1.74 8.31
C LEU A 91 -13.05 -1.03 8.64
N GLN A 92 -13.00 0.28 8.90
CA GLN A 92 -14.20 1.09 9.03
C GLN A 92 -14.75 1.34 7.62
N THR A 93 -15.87 0.71 7.30
CA THR A 93 -16.65 1.02 6.10
C THR A 93 -17.67 2.09 6.48
N SER A 94 -17.45 3.32 6.03
CA SER A 94 -18.44 4.41 6.02
C SER A 94 -19.38 4.26 4.83
#